data_AF-A0A964YP38-F1
#
_entry.id   AF-A0A964YP38-F1
#
_cell.length_a   1.000
_cell.length_b   1.000
_cell.length_c   1.000
_cell.angle_alpha   90.00
_cell.angle_beta   90.00
_cell.angle_gamma   90.00
#
_symmetry.space_group_name_H-M   'P 1'
#
loop_
_entity.id
_entity.type
_entity.pdbx_description
1 polymer ?
#
loop_
_entity_poly.entity_id
_entity_poly.type
_entity_poly.pdbx_seq_one_letter_code
_entity_poly.pdbx_strand_id
1 'polypeptide(L)'
;MGGAKETPRQKMISMMYIVLTALLALNVSKQILDAFVAIEANIQKGALTQLGRGDDLRTELKSALAEATGPDGIEKRKKIESALKSIAEIDKEAAVVIKNLDDAKLLLIEKLGELKPNEPAALNNEEKILWVRYDANQPLLPSKLNLTALQAKDEFDTPMRELGVKELKEIDPNGVGMKQVWEPYKLFRKRLIELCG
;
A
#
# COMPACT_ATOMS: atom_id res chain seq x y z
N MET A 1 -48.27 -25.04 -1.49
CA MET A 1 -46.90 -25.57 -1.69
C MET A 1 -46.51 -26.36 -0.45
N GLY A 2 -46.50 -27.69 -0.55
CA GLY A 2 -46.32 -28.59 0.59
C GLY A 2 -44.88 -28.60 1.09
N GLY A 3 -44.67 -28.14 2.32
CA GLY A 3 -43.43 -28.31 3.05
C GLY A 3 -43.31 -29.73 3.57
N ALA A 4 -42.73 -30.63 2.79
CA ALA A 4 -42.27 -31.91 3.31
C ALA A 4 -41.16 -31.63 4.35
N LYS A 5 -41.41 -31.96 5.62
CA LYS A 5 -40.38 -31.86 6.68
C LYS A 5 -39.20 -32.73 6.26
N GLU A 6 -38.04 -32.12 6.04
CA GLU A 6 -36.81 -32.83 5.70
C GLU A 6 -36.57 -33.97 6.69
N THR A 7 -36.32 -35.16 6.16
CA THR A 7 -36.03 -36.33 6.98
C THR A 7 -34.73 -36.10 7.77
N PRO A 8 -34.56 -36.68 8.98
CA PRO A 8 -33.32 -36.52 9.75
C PRO A 8 -32.05 -36.84 8.96
N ARG A 9 -32.13 -37.80 8.02
CA ARG A 9 -31.07 -38.12 7.07
C ARG A 9 -30.78 -36.99 6.09
N GLN A 10 -31.80 -36.36 5.51
CA GLN A 10 -31.64 -35.20 4.63
C GLN A 10 -31.05 -34.00 5.39
N LYS A 11 -31.42 -33.78 6.65
CA LYS A 11 -30.82 -32.73 7.48
C LYS A 11 -29.34 -32.99 7.75
N MET A 12 -28.95 -34.23 8.05
CA MET A 12 -27.52 -34.56 8.22
C MET A 12 -26.74 -34.39 6.92
N ILE A 13 -27.30 -34.80 5.79
CA ILE A 13 -26.67 -34.63 4.47
C ILE A 13 -26.56 -33.14 4.12
N SER A 14 -27.60 -32.35 4.39
CA SER A 14 -27.64 -30.91 4.15
C SER A 14 -26.63 -30.16 5.03
N MET A 15 -26.56 -30.45 6.33
CA MET A 15 -25.53 -29.88 7.21
C MET A 15 -24.12 -30.28 6.77
N MET A 16 -23.91 -31.52 6.36
CA MET A 16 -22.60 -31.96 5.88
C MET A 16 -22.21 -31.22 4.60
N TYR A 17 -23.15 -30.98 3.69
CA TYR A 17 -22.89 -30.18 2.48
C TYR A 17 -22.59 -28.72 2.79
N ILE A 18 -23.29 -28.10 3.74
CA ILE A 18 -23.02 -26.71 4.16
C ILE A 18 -21.64 -26.62 4.81
N VAL A 19 -21.30 -27.56 5.70
CA VAL A 19 -19.98 -27.62 6.35
C VAL A 19 -18.89 -27.88 5.32
N LEU A 20 -19.06 -28.83 4.41
CA LEU A 20 -18.08 -29.13 3.36
C LEU A 20 -17.92 -27.95 2.39
N THR A 21 -19.01 -27.29 2.00
CA THR A 21 -18.97 -26.11 1.12
C THR A 21 -18.29 -24.94 1.82
N ALA A 22 -18.53 -24.72 3.12
CA ALA A 22 -17.83 -23.72 3.92
C ALA A 22 -16.34 -24.04 4.05
N LEU A 23 -15.96 -25.31 4.25
CA LEU A 23 -14.56 -25.75 4.28
C LEU A 23 -13.87 -25.61 2.92
N LEU A 24 -14.58 -25.87 1.81
CA LEU A 24 -14.07 -25.67 0.46
C LEU A 24 -13.92 -24.18 0.12
N ALA A 25 -14.86 -23.34 0.55
CA ALA A 25 -14.78 -21.88 0.43
C ALA A 25 -13.61 -21.29 1.25
N LEU A 26 -13.37 -21.82 2.46
CA LEU A 26 -12.18 -21.53 3.27
C LEU A 26 -10.89 -21.88 2.51
N ASN A 27 -10.86 -22.98 1.75
CA ASN A 27 -9.68 -23.37 0.99
C ASN A 27 -9.47 -22.59 -0.33
N VAL A 28 -10.53 -22.24 -1.06
CA VAL A 28 -10.44 -21.36 -2.25
C VAL A 28 -9.94 -19.97 -1.87
N SER A 29 -10.25 -19.49 -0.66
CA SER A 29 -9.75 -18.22 -0.14
C SER A 29 -8.22 -18.14 -0.12
N LYS A 30 -7.52 -19.23 0.20
CA LYS A 30 -6.04 -19.23 0.30
C LYS A 30 -5.34 -18.98 -1.03
N GLN A 31 -5.82 -19.57 -2.13
CA GLN A 31 -5.26 -19.32 -3.46
C GLN A 31 -5.46 -17.88 -3.92
N ILE A 32 -6.60 -17.28 -3.57
CA ILE A 32 -6.87 -15.86 -3.84
C ILE A 32 -5.93 -14.96 -3.03
N LEU A 33 -5.64 -15.32 -1.77
CA LEU A 33 -4.70 -14.59 -0.93
C LEU A 33 -3.26 -14.65 -1.46
N ASP A 34 -2.83 -15.78 -2.01
CA ASP A 34 -1.52 -15.89 -2.66
C ASP A 34 -1.42 -15.02 -3.94
N ALA A 35 -2.52 -14.80 -4.65
CA ALA A 35 -2.55 -13.84 -5.75
C ALA A 35 -2.31 -12.40 -5.28
N PHE A 36 -2.84 -12.01 -4.11
CA PHE A 36 -2.57 -10.69 -3.52
C PHE A 36 -1.10 -10.51 -3.12
N VAL A 37 -0.43 -11.57 -2.64
CA VAL A 37 1.02 -11.56 -2.39
C VAL A 37 1.79 -11.26 -3.69
N ALA A 38 1.42 -11.92 -4.78
CA ALA A 38 2.04 -11.68 -6.09
C ALA A 38 1.74 -10.27 -6.64
N ILE A 39 0.53 -9.75 -6.43
CA ILE A 39 0.16 -8.39 -6.81
C ILE A 39 1.02 -7.37 -6.04
N GLU A 40 1.14 -7.51 -4.72
CA GLU A 40 1.97 -6.61 -3.90
C GLU A 40 3.43 -6.63 -4.34
N ALA A 41 4.00 -7.82 -4.59
CA ALA A 41 5.38 -7.94 -5.07
C ALA A 41 5.59 -7.20 -6.42
N ASN A 42 4.61 -7.27 -7.32
CA ASN A 42 4.64 -6.54 -8.59
C ASN A 42 4.47 -5.03 -8.39
N ILE A 43 3.59 -4.59 -7.48
CA ILE A 43 3.43 -3.17 -7.14
C ILE A 43 4.74 -2.60 -6.57
N GLN A 44 5.39 -3.32 -5.65
CA GLN A 44 6.68 -2.90 -5.09
C GLN A 44 7.76 -2.78 -6.18
N LYS A 45 7.86 -3.76 -7.09
CA LYS A 45 8.78 -3.69 -8.23
C LYS A 45 8.46 -2.52 -9.16
N GLY A 46 7.16 -2.28 -9.40
CA GLY A 46 6.68 -1.14 -10.18
C GLY A 46 7.08 0.18 -9.55
N ALA A 47 6.89 0.35 -8.24
CA ALA A 47 7.28 1.54 -7.49
C ALA A 47 8.77 1.86 -7.64
N LEU A 48 9.65 0.85 -7.48
CA LEU A 48 11.10 1.00 -7.68
C LEU A 48 11.43 1.42 -9.12
N THR A 49 10.72 0.86 -10.10
CA THR A 49 10.92 1.20 -11.52
C THR A 49 10.51 2.64 -11.82
N GLN A 50 9.40 3.11 -11.25
CA GLN A 50 8.95 4.49 -11.44
C GLN A 50 9.85 5.50 -10.74
N LEU A 51 10.37 5.15 -9.55
CA LEU A 51 11.36 6.00 -8.88
C LEU A 51 12.61 6.17 -9.74
N GLY A 52 13.18 5.06 -10.25
CA GLY A 52 14.35 5.13 -11.12
C GLY A 52 14.12 5.99 -12.36
N ARG A 53 12.97 5.83 -13.03
CA ARG A 53 12.58 6.68 -14.16
C ARG A 53 12.48 8.17 -13.79
N GLY A 54 11.93 8.47 -12.61
CA GLY A 54 11.82 9.84 -12.11
C GLY A 54 13.21 10.46 -11.84
N ASP A 55 14.12 9.66 -11.26
CA ASP A 55 15.50 10.09 -11.00
C ASP A 55 16.30 10.32 -12.29
N ASP A 56 16.10 9.47 -13.30
CA ASP A 56 16.70 9.63 -14.63
C ASP A 56 16.23 10.94 -15.29
N LEU A 57 14.91 11.18 -15.32
CA LEU A 57 14.34 12.42 -15.87
C LEU A 57 14.80 13.66 -15.10
N ARG A 58 14.88 13.58 -13.76
CA ARG A 58 15.39 14.68 -12.94
C ARG A 58 16.86 14.97 -13.25
N THR A 59 17.65 13.93 -13.50
CA THR A 59 19.06 14.05 -13.89
C THR A 59 19.20 14.69 -15.26
N GLU A 60 18.40 14.26 -16.25
CA GLU A 60 18.35 14.87 -17.58
C GLU A 60 17.99 16.36 -17.52
N LEU A 61 16.98 16.74 -16.74
CA LEU A 61 16.61 18.14 -16.53
C LEU A 61 17.76 18.95 -15.92
N LYS A 62 18.48 18.41 -14.95
CA LYS A 62 19.65 19.08 -14.34
C LYS A 62 20.80 19.25 -15.34
N SER A 63 21.06 18.25 -16.19
CA SER A 63 22.05 18.37 -17.26
C SER A 63 21.65 19.43 -18.29
N ALA A 64 20.38 19.41 -18.74
CA ALA A 64 19.85 20.40 -19.66
C ALA A 64 19.87 21.83 -19.08
N LEU A 65 19.77 21.98 -17.76
CA LEU A 65 19.92 23.26 -17.06
C LEU A 65 21.36 23.77 -17.14
N ALA A 66 22.35 22.88 -16.94
CA ALA A 66 23.77 23.23 -17.01
C ALA A 66 24.21 23.64 -18.43
N GLU A 67 23.63 23.01 -19.46
CA GLU A 67 23.92 23.29 -20.86
C GLU A 67 23.25 24.57 -21.39
N ALA A 68 22.19 25.04 -20.75
CA ALA A 68 21.41 26.21 -21.17
C ALA A 68 22.17 27.53 -20.92
N THR A 69 23.15 27.82 -21.77
CA THR A 69 24.01 29.01 -21.73
C THR A 69 23.59 30.06 -22.78
N GLY A 70 24.11 31.28 -22.67
CA GLY A 70 23.81 32.39 -23.59
C GLY A 70 22.47 33.11 -23.36
N PRO A 71 22.13 34.11 -24.21
CA PRO A 71 20.90 34.90 -24.12
C PRO A 71 19.62 34.06 -24.28
N ASP A 72 19.61 33.12 -25.23
CA ASP A 72 18.47 32.24 -25.52
C ASP A 72 18.29 31.15 -24.43
N GLY A 73 19.34 30.84 -23.68
CA GLY A 73 19.31 29.90 -22.56
C GLY A 73 18.62 30.44 -21.30
N ILE A 74 18.37 31.75 -21.20
CA ILE A 74 17.78 32.38 -20.00
C ILE A 74 16.34 31.89 -19.79
N GLU A 75 15.52 31.88 -20.85
CA GLU A 75 14.12 31.46 -20.75
C GLU A 75 14.01 29.95 -20.51
N LYS A 76 14.85 29.15 -21.16
CA LYS A 76 14.93 27.70 -20.97
C LYS A 76 15.31 27.34 -19.53
N ARG A 77 16.31 28.03 -18.94
CA ARG A 77 16.70 27.84 -17.54
C ARG A 77 15.54 28.12 -16.59
N LYS A 78 14.86 29.26 -16.75
CA LYS A 78 13.72 29.62 -15.90
C LYS A 78 12.61 28.57 -15.93
N LYS A 79 12.31 27.99 -17.10
CA LYS A 79 11.33 26.90 -17.23
C LYS A 79 11.79 25.63 -16.54
N ILE A 80 13.04 25.21 -16.73
CA ILE A 80 13.60 24.01 -16.10
C ILE A 80 13.67 24.16 -14.58
N GLU A 81 14.11 25.32 -14.07
CA GLU A 81 14.13 25.61 -12.64
C GLU A 81 12.74 25.57 -12.02
N SER A 82 11.74 26.14 -12.72
CA SER A 82 10.34 26.05 -12.29
C SER A 82 9.85 24.61 -12.24
N ALA A 83 10.16 23.81 -13.25
CA ALA A 83 9.78 22.39 -13.30
C ALA A 83 10.45 21.59 -12.17
N LEU A 84 11.76 21.77 -11.96
CA LEU A 84 12.51 21.13 -10.87
C LEU A 84 11.97 21.52 -9.49
N LYS A 85 11.55 22.78 -9.32
CA LYS A 85 10.88 23.23 -8.09
C LYS A 85 9.55 22.51 -7.89
N SER A 86 8.69 22.45 -8.92
CA SER A 86 7.42 21.74 -8.84
C SER A 86 7.62 20.25 -8.54
N ILE A 87 8.60 19.59 -9.18
CA ILE A 87 8.97 18.20 -8.89
C ILE A 87 9.36 18.05 -7.41
N ALA A 88 10.22 18.91 -6.88
CA ALA A 88 10.65 18.83 -5.48
C ALA A 88 9.50 19.02 -4.49
N GLU A 89 8.53 19.89 -4.79
CA GLU A 89 7.33 20.04 -3.96
C GLU A 89 6.41 18.82 -4.05
N ILE A 90 6.22 18.26 -5.25
CA ILE A 90 5.45 17.02 -5.43
C ILE A 90 6.09 15.86 -4.67
N ASP A 91 7.42 15.72 -4.74
CA ASP A 91 8.18 14.68 -4.03
C ASP A 91 7.99 14.78 -2.51
N LYS A 92 7.98 15.99 -1.95
CA LYS A 92 7.70 16.19 -0.52
C LYS A 92 6.29 15.73 -0.14
N GLU A 93 5.30 16.09 -0.94
CA GLU A 93 3.91 15.70 -0.68
C GLU A 93 3.71 14.18 -0.84
N ALA A 94 4.38 13.56 -1.83
CA ALA A 94 4.37 12.12 -2.05
C ALA A 94 5.05 11.37 -0.89
N ALA A 95 6.18 11.86 -0.40
CA ALA A 95 6.89 11.31 0.74
C ALA A 95 6.02 11.22 2.00
N VAL A 96 5.19 12.24 2.26
CA VAL A 96 4.26 12.24 3.40
C VAL A 96 3.25 11.09 3.27
N VAL A 97 2.65 10.92 2.09
CA VAL A 97 1.68 9.84 1.85
C VAL A 97 2.34 8.47 1.96
N ILE A 98 3.51 8.28 1.35
CA ILE A 98 4.27 7.03 1.40
C ILE A 98 4.55 6.65 2.85
N LYS A 99 5.09 7.59 3.64
CA LYS A 99 5.37 7.35 5.05
C LYS A 99 4.12 6.97 5.84
N ASN A 100 3.01 7.69 5.65
CA ASN A 100 1.79 7.38 6.40
C ASN A 100 1.19 6.01 6.01
N LEU A 101 1.28 5.63 4.73
CA LEU A 101 0.86 4.31 4.27
C LEU A 101 1.74 3.20 4.83
N ASP A 102 3.05 3.41 4.88
CA ASP A 102 4.00 2.47 5.48
C ASP A 102 3.75 2.31 6.98
N ASP A 103 3.61 3.42 7.70
CA ASP A 103 3.30 3.42 9.14
C ASP A 103 1.99 2.65 9.40
N ALA A 104 0.95 2.85 8.57
CA ALA A 104 -0.29 2.12 8.66
C ALA A 104 -0.10 0.62 8.38
N LYS A 105 0.61 0.25 7.30
CA LYS A 105 0.91 -1.16 6.97
C LYS A 105 1.66 -1.86 8.11
N LEU A 106 2.69 -1.22 8.66
CA LEU A 106 3.49 -1.78 9.75
C LEU A 106 2.65 -1.92 11.03
N LEU A 107 1.83 -0.91 11.36
CA LEU A 107 0.90 -1.02 12.48
C LEU A 107 -0.01 -2.24 12.35
N LEU A 108 -0.58 -2.47 11.17
CA LEU A 108 -1.48 -3.62 10.96
C LEU A 108 -0.76 -4.95 11.19
N ILE A 109 0.45 -5.10 10.65
CA ILE A 109 1.24 -6.33 10.81
C ILE A 109 1.66 -6.52 12.28
N GLU A 110 2.01 -5.44 12.98
CA GLU A 110 2.30 -5.47 14.42
C GLU A 110 1.07 -5.87 15.24
N LYS A 111 -0.12 -5.36 14.89
CA LYS A 111 -1.39 -5.67 15.57
C LYS A 111 -1.85 -7.10 15.33
N LEU A 112 -1.49 -7.69 14.20
CA LEU A 112 -1.65 -9.12 13.92
C LEU A 112 -0.66 -10.00 14.70
N GLY A 113 0.35 -9.41 15.36
CA GLY A 113 1.39 -10.14 16.08
C GLY A 113 2.45 -10.78 15.18
N GLU A 114 2.45 -10.42 13.89
CA GLU A 114 3.31 -10.98 12.84
C GLU A 114 4.63 -10.22 12.69
N LEU A 115 4.71 -9.02 13.26
CA LEU A 115 5.92 -8.21 13.34
C LEU A 115 6.10 -7.70 14.77
N LYS A 116 7.29 -7.89 15.35
CA LYS A 116 7.59 -7.30 16.65
C LYS A 116 7.90 -5.80 16.50
N PRO A 117 7.54 -4.97 17.49
CA PRO A 117 7.98 -3.58 17.52
C PRO A 117 9.50 -3.49 17.38
N ASN A 118 9.97 -2.63 16.47
CA ASN A 118 11.38 -2.44 16.15
C ASN A 118 12.13 -3.67 15.63
N GLU A 119 11.42 -4.70 15.13
CA GLU A 119 12.09 -5.81 14.46
C GLU A 119 12.93 -5.30 13.27
N PRO A 120 14.22 -5.69 13.19
CA PRO A 120 15.09 -5.25 12.11
C PRO A 120 14.62 -5.83 10.78
N ALA A 121 14.75 -5.03 9.72
CA ALA A 121 14.53 -5.50 8.37
C ALA A 121 15.62 -6.51 7.96
N ALA A 122 15.24 -7.55 7.24
CA ALA A 122 16.15 -8.58 6.75
C ALA A 122 15.90 -8.82 5.26
N LEU A 123 16.67 -8.14 4.41
CA LEU A 123 16.51 -8.20 2.96
C LEU A 123 16.69 -9.64 2.45
N ASN A 124 15.75 -10.09 1.62
CA ASN A 124 15.74 -11.41 0.97
C ASN A 124 15.70 -12.61 1.93
N ASN A 125 15.35 -12.40 3.21
CA ASN A 125 15.07 -13.50 4.11
C ASN A 125 13.60 -13.94 3.95
N GLU A 126 13.38 -15.15 3.44
CA GLU A 126 12.03 -15.66 3.14
C GLU A 126 11.15 -15.85 4.38
N GLU A 127 11.76 -16.01 5.56
CA GLU A 127 11.06 -16.16 6.85
C GLU A 127 10.64 -14.81 7.45
N LYS A 128 11.15 -13.69 6.90
CA LYS A 128 10.91 -12.36 7.42
C LYS A 128 9.93 -11.59 6.54
N ILE A 129 8.96 -10.96 7.18
CA ILE A 129 7.97 -10.09 6.52
C ILE A 129 8.61 -8.76 6.12
N LEU A 130 9.41 -8.14 7.00
CA LEU A 130 10.04 -6.85 6.72
C LEU A 130 11.41 -7.04 6.06
N TRP A 131 11.51 -6.72 4.76
CA TRP A 131 12.77 -6.79 4.01
C TRP A 131 13.53 -5.47 3.97
N VAL A 132 12.80 -4.36 3.85
CA VAL A 132 13.35 -3.01 3.90
C VAL A 132 12.40 -2.16 4.71
N ARG A 133 12.92 -1.43 5.69
CA ARG A 133 12.14 -0.44 6.45
C ARG A 133 12.26 0.93 5.77
N TYR A 134 11.18 1.71 5.82
CA TYR A 134 11.20 3.10 5.42
C TYR A 134 12.42 3.84 6.00
N ASP A 135 13.07 4.64 5.16
CA ASP A 135 14.22 5.46 5.51
C ASP A 135 13.91 6.93 5.17
N ALA A 136 14.01 7.80 6.17
CA ALA A 136 13.75 9.24 5.98
C ALA A 136 14.74 9.91 5.01
N ASN A 137 15.92 9.32 4.79
CA ASN A 137 16.88 9.79 3.79
C ASN A 137 16.49 9.39 2.36
N GLN A 138 15.58 8.42 2.22
CA GLN A 138 15.04 7.92 0.96
C GLN A 138 13.51 7.96 1.00
N PRO A 139 12.91 9.16 1.16
CA PRO A 139 11.52 9.28 1.58
C PRO A 139 10.49 8.87 0.52
N LEU A 140 10.93 8.68 -0.73
CA LEU A 140 10.12 8.19 -1.85
C LEU A 140 10.20 6.66 -2.01
N LEU A 141 11.04 5.99 -1.20
CA LEU A 141 11.14 4.54 -1.18
C LEU A 141 10.27 3.97 -0.06
N PRO A 142 9.16 3.29 -0.38
CA PRO A 142 8.34 2.62 0.61
C PRO A 142 9.08 1.40 1.18
N SER A 143 8.60 0.95 2.33
CA SER A 143 9.01 -0.28 2.99
C SER A 143 8.75 -1.48 2.07
N LYS A 144 9.70 -2.40 2.02
CA LYS A 144 9.59 -3.63 1.23
C LYS A 144 9.11 -4.75 2.13
N LEU A 145 7.94 -5.31 1.80
CA LEU A 145 7.31 -6.37 2.58
C LEU A 145 7.24 -7.67 1.77
N ASN A 146 7.64 -8.75 2.40
CA ASN A 146 7.47 -10.12 1.92
C ASN A 146 6.21 -10.74 2.55
N LEU A 147 5.09 -10.56 1.86
CA LEU A 147 3.80 -11.07 2.34
C LEU A 147 3.66 -12.59 2.20
N THR A 148 4.61 -13.28 1.58
CA THR A 148 4.66 -14.75 1.58
C THR A 148 4.87 -15.29 2.99
N ALA A 149 5.63 -14.57 3.83
CA ALA A 149 5.91 -14.94 5.21
C ALA A 149 4.74 -14.71 6.18
N LEU A 150 3.69 -13.99 5.76
CA LEU A 150 2.51 -13.70 6.58
C LEU A 150 1.71 -14.98 6.83
N GLN A 151 1.41 -15.31 8.10
CA GLN A 151 0.65 -16.51 8.44
C GLN A 151 -0.86 -16.22 8.55
N ALA A 152 -1.23 -15.08 9.13
CA ALA A 152 -2.60 -14.62 9.33
C ALA A 152 -3.22 -13.95 8.09
N LYS A 153 -3.12 -14.58 6.91
CA LYS A 153 -3.59 -13.99 5.63
C LYS A 153 -5.11 -13.80 5.55
N ASP A 154 -5.87 -14.55 6.33
CA ASP A 154 -7.34 -14.57 6.37
C ASP A 154 -7.94 -13.79 7.55
N GLU A 155 -7.10 -13.11 8.34
CA GLU A 155 -7.55 -12.22 9.41
C GLU A 155 -7.88 -10.84 8.83
N PHE A 156 -9.18 -10.52 8.77
CA PHE A 156 -9.69 -9.22 8.31
C PHE A 156 -10.19 -8.31 9.42
N ASP A 157 -10.52 -8.88 10.59
CA ASP A 157 -11.18 -8.17 11.69
C ASP A 157 -10.24 -7.16 12.36
N THR A 158 -8.98 -7.53 12.56
CA THR A 158 -7.97 -6.66 13.14
C THR A 158 -7.66 -5.48 12.22
N PRO A 159 -7.35 -5.65 10.92
CA PRO A 159 -7.22 -4.53 9.99
C PRO A 159 -8.43 -3.60 9.98
N MET A 160 -9.65 -4.14 9.94
CA MET A 160 -10.88 -3.33 9.95
C MET A 160 -11.00 -2.50 11.24
N ARG A 161 -10.80 -3.14 12.41
CA ARG A 161 -10.86 -2.47 13.70
C ARG A 161 -9.80 -1.39 13.85
N GLU A 162 -8.54 -1.71 13.56
CA GLU A 162 -7.43 -0.77 13.74
C GLU A 162 -7.51 0.41 12.77
N LEU A 163 -8.01 0.19 11.54
CA LEU A 163 -8.29 1.29 10.60
C LEU A 163 -9.53 2.12 10.98
N GLY A 164 -10.32 1.68 11.96
CA GLY A 164 -11.54 2.36 12.40
C GLY A 164 -12.74 2.11 11.47
N VAL A 165 -12.75 1.01 10.73
CA VAL A 165 -13.88 0.59 9.88
C VAL A 165 -14.79 -0.31 10.73
N LYS A 166 -15.90 0.24 11.22
CA LYS A 166 -16.89 -0.52 12.02
C LYS A 166 -17.81 -1.32 11.12
N GLU A 167 -18.30 -0.66 10.07
CA GLU A 167 -19.01 -1.26 8.94
C GLU A 167 -18.59 -0.51 7.67
N LEU A 168 -18.79 -1.08 6.48
CA LEU A 168 -18.42 -0.42 5.21
C LEU A 168 -19.06 0.97 5.02
N LYS A 169 -20.13 1.28 5.76
CA LYS A 169 -20.82 2.58 5.74
C LYS A 169 -20.53 3.44 6.97
N GLU A 170 -19.88 2.89 7.99
CA GLU A 170 -19.58 3.57 9.25
C GLU A 170 -18.07 3.51 9.54
N ILE A 171 -17.40 4.59 9.17
CA ILE A 171 -15.96 4.79 9.38
C ILE A 171 -15.79 5.77 10.53
N ASP A 172 -14.97 5.41 11.52
CA ASP A 172 -14.62 6.28 12.63
C ASP A 172 -13.79 7.48 12.10
N PRO A 173 -14.28 8.73 12.21
CA PRO A 173 -13.55 9.91 11.76
C PRO A 173 -12.22 10.11 12.49
N ASN A 174 -12.07 9.55 13.69
CA ASN A 174 -10.84 9.62 14.48
C ASN A 174 -9.98 8.35 14.35
N GLY A 175 -10.41 7.37 13.55
CA GLY A 175 -9.71 6.11 13.33
C GLY A 175 -8.38 6.29 12.61
N VAL A 176 -7.49 5.29 12.76
CA VAL A 176 -6.17 5.33 12.13
C VAL A 176 -6.27 5.40 10.61
N GLY A 177 -7.22 4.69 10.00
CA GLY A 177 -7.45 4.71 8.57
C GLY A 177 -7.80 6.11 8.05
N MET A 178 -8.62 6.85 8.79
CA MET A 178 -8.93 8.24 8.44
C MET A 178 -7.68 9.13 8.52
N LYS A 179 -6.96 9.06 9.63
CA LYS A 179 -5.81 9.94 9.90
C LYS A 179 -4.57 9.63 9.04
N GLN A 180 -4.25 8.36 8.83
CA GLN A 180 -3.02 7.94 8.15
C GLN A 180 -3.22 7.62 6.67
N VAL A 181 -4.43 7.27 6.24
CA VAL A 181 -4.67 6.86 4.84
C VAL A 181 -5.53 7.90 4.12
N TRP A 182 -6.74 8.15 4.61
CA TRP A 182 -7.73 8.93 3.86
C TRP A 182 -7.43 10.42 3.79
N GLU A 183 -7.18 11.08 4.92
CA GLU A 183 -6.87 12.52 4.95
C GLU A 183 -5.57 12.85 4.20
N PRO A 184 -4.45 12.13 4.39
CA PRO A 184 -3.23 12.36 3.62
C PRO A 184 -3.45 12.17 2.12
N TYR A 185 -4.23 11.17 1.70
CA TYR A 185 -4.56 10.96 0.29
C TYR A 185 -5.36 12.13 -0.30
N LYS A 186 -6.41 12.60 0.40
CA LYS A 186 -7.20 13.76 -0.04
C LYS A 186 -6.34 15.02 -0.13
N LEU A 187 -5.50 15.25 0.89
CA LEU A 187 -4.60 16.39 0.91
C LEU A 187 -3.63 16.32 -0.27
N PHE A 188 -2.98 15.18 -0.49
CA PHE A 188 -2.07 14.97 -1.61
C PHE A 188 -2.74 15.29 -2.95
N ARG A 189 -3.96 14.78 -3.19
CA ARG A 189 -4.71 15.10 -4.41
C ARG A 189 -4.98 16.59 -4.56
N LYS A 190 -5.37 17.27 -3.48
CA LYS A 190 -5.60 18.71 -3.49
C LYS A 190 -4.30 19.46 -3.80
N ARG A 191 -3.20 19.08 -3.17
CA ARG A 191 -1.87 19.68 -3.38
C ARG A 191 -1.36 19.46 -4.80
N LEU A 192 -1.58 18.29 -5.40
CA LEU A 192 -1.26 18.06 -6.80
C LEU A 192 -2.02 19.00 -7.74
N ILE A 193 -3.29 19.26 -7.48
CA ILE A 193 -4.08 20.22 -8.28
C ILE A 193 -3.52 21.64 -8.10
N GLU A 194 -3.15 22.04 -6.89
CA GLU A 194 -2.57 23.36 -6.61
C GLU A 194 -1.18 23.56 -7.21
N LEU A 195 -0.38 22.49 -7.32
CA LEU A 195 0.99 22.54 -7.84
C LEU A 195 1.06 22.41 -9.36
N CYS A 196 0.11 21.71 -9.98
CA CYS A 196 0.13 21.39 -11.41
C CYS A 196 -0.96 22.06 -12.24
N GLY A 197 -2.02 22.58 -11.62
CA GLY A 197 -3.13 23.28 -12.28
C GLY A 197 -2.92 24.78 -12.34
#